data_AF-A0A077MGC0-F1
#
_entry.id   AF-A0A077MGC0-F1
#
_cell.length_a   1.000
_cell.length_b   1.000
_cell.length_c   1.000
_cell.angle_alpha   90.00
_cell.angle_beta   90.00
_cell.angle_gamma   90.00
#
_symmetry.space_group_name_H-M   'P 1'
#
loop_
_entity.id
_entity.type
_entity.pdbx_description
1 polymer ?
#
loop_
_entity_poly.entity_id
_entity_poly.type
_entity_poly.pdbx_seq_one_letter_code
_entity_poly.pdbx_strand_id
1 'polypeptide(L)' 'MSNLSWRRADLVCELEVLLGAGGSAENVAHRLGIRPATLSRRMYRARRPDLARPFERVANRERRSG' A
#
# COMPACT_ATOMS: atom_id res chain seq x y z
N MET A 1 15.24 11.23 -7.02
CA MET A 1 14.20 10.27 -6.58
C MET A 1 14.87 9.21 -5.73
N SER A 2 14.72 9.29 -4.41
CA SER A 2 15.42 8.39 -3.48
C SER A 2 14.95 6.95 -3.68
N ASN A 3 15.89 6.05 -4.00
CA ASN A 3 15.68 4.61 -4.15
C ASN A 3 15.52 3.96 -2.76
N LEU A 4 14.45 4.33 -2.04
CA LEU A 4 14.10 3.74 -0.75
C LEU A 4 13.55 2.33 -0.99
N SER A 5 14.47 1.36 -1.06
CA SER A 5 14.11 -0.05 -1.02
C SER A 5 13.65 -0.39 0.40
N TRP A 6 12.37 -0.18 0.68
CA TRP A 6 11.74 -0.65 1.90
C TRP A 6 11.98 -2.14 2.10
N ARG A 7 12.52 -2.53 3.25
CA ARG A 7 12.50 -3.95 3.64
C ARG A 7 11.06 -4.37 3.87
N ARG A 8 10.76 -5.64 3.59
CA ARG A 8 9.39 -6.16 3.66
C ARG A 8 8.77 -5.95 5.05
N ALA A 9 9.52 -6.25 6.12
CA ALA A 9 9.04 -6.12 7.50
C ALA A 9 8.72 -4.66 7.84
N ASP A 10 9.63 -3.73 7.52
CA ASP A 10 9.46 -2.30 7.77
C ASP A 10 8.22 -1.76 7.05
N LEU A 11 8.01 -2.16 5.79
CA LEU A 11 6.82 -1.76 5.03
C LEU A 11 5.53 -2.30 5.64
N VAL A 12 5.52 -3.54 6.12
CA VAL A 12 4.33 -4.12 6.77
C VAL A 12 4.01 -3.36 8.05
N CYS A 13 5.00 -3.13 8.91
CA CYS A 13 4.84 -2.40 10.17
C CYS A 13 4.33 -0.96 9.92
N GLU A 14 4.93 -0.25 8.97
CA GLU A 14 4.51 1.11 8.62
C GLU A 14 3.05 1.13 8.12
N LEU A 15 2.66 0.15 7.29
CA LEU A 15 1.29 0.05 6.79
C LEU A 15 0.28 -0.26 7.90
N GLU A 16 0.63 -1.10 8.87
CA GLU A 16 -0.21 -1.37 10.04
C GLU A 16 -0.45 -0.10 10.85
N VAL A 17 0.61 0.68 11.10
CA VAL A 17 0.51 1.95 11.83
C VAL A 17 -0.36 2.95 11.08
N LEU A 18 -0.07 3.19 9.80
CA LEU A 18 -0.75 4.23 9.03
C LEU A 18 -2.22 3.91 8.77
N LEU A 19 -2.54 2.65 8.45
CA LEU A 19 -3.93 2.23 8.25
C LEU A 19 -4.67 2.12 9.59
N GLY A 20 -4.00 1.63 10.65
CA GLY A 20 -4.55 1.55 11.99
C GLY A 20 -4.89 2.91 12.60
N ALA A 21 -4.12 3.95 12.25
CA ALA A 21 -4.39 5.34 12.61
C ALA A 21 -5.55 5.99 11.83
N GLY A 22 -6.27 5.22 11.00
CA GLY A 22 -7.39 5.72 10.19
C GLY A 22 -6.96 6.35 8.85
N GLY A 23 -5.69 6.18 8.44
CA GLY A 23 -5.22 6.65 7.14
C GLY A 23 -5.93 5.93 5.99
N SER A 24 -6.40 6.69 4.99
CA SER A 24 -6.95 6.10 3.77
C SER A 24 -5.82 5.46 2.94
N ALA A 25 -6.13 4.38 2.22
CA ALA A 25 -5.15 3.68 1.39
C ALA A 25 -4.54 4.60 0.30
N GLU A 26 -5.30 5.57 -0.20
CA GLU A 26 -4.81 6.59 -1.15
C GLU A 26 -3.77 7.50 -0.54
N ASN A 27 -4.07 8.08 0.63
CA ASN A 27 -3.17 8.99 1.33
C ASN A 27 -1.90 8.26 1.77
N VAL A 28 -2.03 7.01 2.22
CA VAL A 28 -0.88 6.16 2.59
C VAL A 28 -0.01 5.86 1.38
N ALA A 29 -0.60 5.45 0.26
CA ALA A 29 0.15 5.19 -0.98
C ALA A 29 0.89 6.43 -1.48
N HIS A 30 0.23 7.58 -1.45
CA HIS A 30 0.82 8.88 -1.79
C HIS A 30 1.97 9.24 -0.85
N ARG A 31 1.76 9.13 0.47
CA ARG A 31 2.77 9.43 1.51
C ARG A 31 4.01 8.55 1.37
N LEU A 32 3.84 7.26 1.06
CA LEU A 32 4.96 6.34 0.86
C LEU A 32 5.61 6.47 -0.52
N GLY A 33 5.00 7.21 -1.46
CA GLY A 33 5.47 7.32 -2.84
C GLY A 33 5.40 6.00 -3.61
N ILE A 34 4.51 5.07 -3.21
CA ILE A 34 4.38 3.75 -3.83
C ILE A 34 2.97 3.61 -4.41
N ARG A 35 2.87 3.23 -5.69
CA ARG A 35 1.58 3.00 -6.34
C ARG A 35 0.72 1.98 -5.58
N PRO A 36 -0.61 2.20 -5.43
CA PRO A 36 -1.50 1.27 -4.74
C PRO A 36 -1.42 -0.17 -5.25
N ALA A 37 -1.37 -0.36 -6.58
CA ALA A 37 -1.22 -1.69 -7.20
C ALA A 37 0.09 -2.41 -6.80
N THR A 38 1.15 -1.65 -6.51
CA THR A 38 2.43 -2.21 -6.04
C THR A 38 2.35 -2.59 -4.57
N LEU A 39 1.74 -1.75 -3.73
CA LEU A 39 1.51 -2.07 -2.32
C LEU A 39 0.64 -3.33 -2.15
N SER A 40 -0.49 -3.41 -2.87
CA SER A 40 -1.36 -4.59 -2.86
C SER A 40 -0.59 -5.88 -3.22
N ARG A 41 0.14 -5.87 -4.34
CA ARG A 41 0.96 -7.03 -4.76
C ARG A 41 2.02 -7.40 -3.73
N ARG A 42 2.70 -6.42 -3.12
CA ARG A 42 3.71 -6.67 -2.08
C ARG A 42 3.08 -7.28 -0.83
N MET A 43 1.91 -6.82 -0.41
CA MET A 43 1.21 -7.34 0.76
C MET A 43 0.65 -8.75 0.54
N TYR A 44 0.12 -9.06 -0.65
CA TYR A 44 -0.25 -10.44 -1.00
C TYR A 44 0.97 -11.38 -0.95
N ARG A 45 2.12 -10.96 -1.49
CA ARG A 45 3.39 -11.73 -1.39
C ARG A 45 3.89 -11.89 0.05
N ALA A 46 3.55 -10.96 0.93
CA ALA A 46 3.86 -11.03 2.36
C ALA A 46 2.82 -11.85 3.17
N ARG A 47 1.84 -12.48 2.52
CA ARG A 47 0.70 -13.18 3.16
C ARG A 47 -0.11 -12.28 4.09
N ARG A 48 -0.24 -10.99 3.75
CA ARG A 48 -1.04 -9.98 4.47
C ARG A 48 -2.20 -9.46 3.61
N PRO A 49 -3.22 -10.28 3.31
CA PRO A 49 -4.34 -9.87 2.47
C PRO A 49 -5.19 -8.76 3.12
N ASP A 50 -5.19 -8.68 4.45
CA ASP A 50 -5.80 -7.61 5.25
C ASP A 50 -5.26 -6.23 4.87
N LEU A 51 -3.93 -6.12 4.74
CA LEU A 51 -3.26 -4.89 4.30
C LEU A 51 -3.34 -4.70 2.78
N ALA A 52 -3.52 -5.77 1.99
CA ALA A 52 -3.54 -5.69 0.53
C ALA A 52 -4.86 -5.15 -0.06
N ARG A 53 -6.00 -5.57 0.50
CA ARG A 53 -7.34 -5.28 -0.03
C ARG A 53 -7.68 -3.79 -0.13
N PRO A 54 -7.32 -2.93 0.83
CA PRO A 54 -7.54 -1.48 0.70
C PRO A 54 -6.86 -0.91 -0.56
N PHE A 55 -5.59 -1.25 -0.81
CA PHE A 55 -4.85 -0.75 -1.98
C PHE A 55 -5.33 -1.38 -3.29
N GLU A 56 -5.82 -2.62 -3.27
CA GLU A 56 -6.43 -3.27 -4.43
C GLU A 56 -7.68 -2.50 -4.91
N ARG A 57 -8.54 -2.09 -3.97
CA ARG A 57 -9.74 -1.30 -4.29
C ARG A 57 -9.39 0.03 -4.95
N VAL A 58 -8.39 0.73 -4.40
CA VAL A 58 -7.88 1.98 -4.98
C VAL A 58 -7.33 1.75 -6.38
N ALA A 59 -6.45 0.75 -6.56
CA ALA A 59 -5.87 0.43 -7.86
C ALA A 59 -6.91 0.07 -8.92
N ASN A 60 -7.95 -0.68 -8.54
CA ASN A 60 -9.04 -1.04 -9.45
C ASN A 60 -9.89 0.18 -9.83
N ARG A 61 -10.05 1.15 -8.93
CA ARG A 61 -10.72 2.42 -9.22
C ARG A 61 -9.90 3.25 -10.21
N GLU A 62 -8.60 3.40 -9.98
CA GLU A 62 -7.68 4.13 -10.88
C GLU A 62 -7.73 3.60 -12.33
N ARG A 63 -7.81 2.26 -12.51
CA ARG A 63 -7.92 1.64 -13.84
C ARG A 63 -9.25 1.84 -14.55
N ARG A 64 -10.33 2.17 -13.82
CA ARG A 64 -11.64 2.43 -14.43
C ARG A 64 -11.83 3.88 -14.82
N SER A 65 -11.01 4.77 -14.27
CA SER A 65 -11.10 6.22 -14.48
C SER A 65 -10.14 6.75 -15.55
N GLY A 66 -9.26 5.91 -16.10
CA GLY A 66 -8.36 6.24 -17.21
C GLY A 66 -8.54 5.26 -18.35
#